data_AF-A0A523NJ88-F1
#
_entry.id   AF-A0A523NJ88-F1
#
_cell.length_a   1.000
_cell.length_b   1.000
_cell.length_c   1.000
_cell.angle_alpha   90.00
_cell.angle_beta   90.00
_cell.angle_gamma   90.00
#
_symmetry.space_group_name_H-M   'P 1'
#
loop_
_entity.id
_entity.type
_entity.pdbx_description
1 polymer ?
#
loop_
_entity_poly.entity_id
_entity_poly.type
_entity_poly.pdbx_seq_one_letter_code
_entity_poly.pdbx_strand_id
1 'polypeptide(L)'
;MNWIKTLALALVFIFGMGSNDFSIAQGTLEANQDEIELTRAIIKVQKKQLIAKNMNFTPSEKEKFWKLYREYQDQLDFINGRRVKLITDFADALKNKSLSDEKALKILNGSLHNKRLRLSTKQSFVDKFQEILPGKKVARFFQLENKLDAIINFELARQIPLVQ
;
A
#
# COMPACT_ATOMS: atom_id res chain seq x y z
N MET A 1 9.45 17.27 0.96
CA MET A 1 7.99 17.41 1.06
C MET A 1 7.28 17.31 -0.30
N ASN A 2 7.91 17.68 -1.43
CA ASN A 2 7.25 17.70 -2.76
C ASN A 2 6.89 16.32 -3.33
N TRP A 3 7.63 15.26 -2.99
CA TRP A 3 7.38 13.92 -3.52
C TRP A 3 6.14 13.23 -2.93
N ILE A 4 5.72 13.62 -1.72
CA ILE A 4 4.46 13.14 -1.10
C ILE A 4 3.26 13.69 -1.89
N LYS A 5 3.34 14.95 -2.34
CA LYS A 5 2.32 15.56 -3.20
C LYS A 5 2.23 14.87 -4.57
N THR A 6 3.37 14.55 -5.19
CA THR A 6 3.40 13.87 -6.51
C THR A 6 2.82 12.44 -6.46
N LEU A 7 3.07 11.69 -5.38
CA LEU A 7 2.49 10.35 -5.19
C LEU A 7 0.99 10.40 -4.87
N ALA A 8 0.57 11.35 -4.01
CA ALA A 8 -0.83 11.58 -3.74
C ALA A 8 -1.58 12.00 -5.02
N LEU A 9 -0.99 12.86 -5.85
CA LEU A 9 -1.54 13.21 -7.16
C LEU A 9 -1.67 11.99 -8.09
N ALA A 10 -0.69 11.08 -8.12
CA ALA A 10 -0.77 9.88 -8.96
C ALA A 10 -1.86 8.89 -8.50
N LEU A 11 -2.18 8.85 -7.20
CA LEU A 11 -3.32 8.09 -6.66
C LEU A 11 -4.67 8.78 -6.92
N VAL A 12 -4.69 10.11 -6.96
CA VAL A 12 -5.87 10.92 -7.30
C VAL A 12 -6.19 10.89 -8.80
N PHE A 13 -5.18 10.71 -9.67
CA PHE A 13 -5.34 10.77 -11.13
C PHE A 13 -6.18 9.66 -11.76
N ILE A 14 -6.64 8.68 -10.98
CA ILE A 14 -7.36 7.53 -11.52
C ILE A 14 -8.88 7.60 -11.21
N PHE A 15 -9.32 8.40 -10.23
CA PHE A 15 -10.74 8.66 -9.99
C PHE A 15 -11.10 10.13 -10.27
N GLY A 16 -11.29 10.45 -11.55
CA GLY A 16 -12.01 11.64 -11.99
C GLY A 16 -11.14 12.72 -12.64
N MET A 17 -11.23 12.81 -13.98
CA MET A 17 -11.01 14.09 -14.64
C MET A 17 -12.13 15.06 -14.20
N GLY A 18 -11.75 16.24 -13.71
CA GLY A 18 -12.68 17.38 -13.65
C GLY A 18 -12.41 18.41 -12.55
N SER A 19 -11.73 19.50 -12.93
CA SER A 19 -11.80 20.85 -12.33
C SER A 19 -11.29 21.10 -10.91
N ASN A 20 -10.80 22.33 -10.72
CA ASN A 20 -10.05 22.86 -9.58
C ASN A 20 -10.90 23.13 -8.32
N ASP A 21 -11.84 22.25 -7.98
CA ASP A 21 -12.63 22.39 -6.75
C ASP A 21 -12.35 21.23 -5.82
N PHE A 22 -11.81 21.54 -4.64
CA PHE A 22 -11.67 20.63 -3.52
C PHE A 22 -13.05 20.33 -2.93
N SER A 23 -13.93 19.70 -3.72
CA SER A 23 -15.19 19.16 -3.25
C SER A 23 -14.93 17.75 -2.74
N ILE A 24 -15.19 17.52 -1.46
CA ILE A 24 -15.19 16.19 -0.84
C ILE A 24 -16.40 15.43 -1.39
N ALA A 25 -16.30 14.95 -2.62
CA ALA A 25 -17.24 14.00 -3.20
C ALA A 25 -16.90 12.60 -2.69
N GLN A 26 -17.89 11.93 -2.10
CA GLN A 26 -17.83 10.51 -1.76
C GLN A 26 -17.56 9.71 -3.04
N GLY A 27 -16.35 9.18 -3.19
CA GLY A 27 -15.98 8.32 -4.31
C GLY A 27 -16.62 6.94 -4.15
N THR A 28 -17.38 6.53 -5.16
CA THR A 28 -17.90 5.16 -5.29
C THR A 28 -16.75 4.19 -5.51
N LEU A 29 -16.75 3.06 -4.81
CA LEU A 29 -15.80 1.96 -5.00
C LEU A 29 -16.15 1.20 -6.31
N GLU A 30 -15.92 1.83 -7.46
CA GLU A 30 -16.00 1.19 -8.78
C GLU A 30 -14.64 1.27 -9.46
N ALA A 31 -13.65 0.54 -8.92
CA ALA A 31 -12.38 0.30 -9.61
C ALA A 31 -12.47 -1.02 -10.36
N ASN A 32 -12.33 -1.02 -11.68
CA ASN A 32 -12.15 -2.27 -12.43
C ASN A 32 -10.80 -2.91 -12.04
N GLN A 33 -10.70 -4.24 -12.12
CA GLN A 33 -9.50 -5.01 -11.82
C GLN A 33 -8.26 -4.49 -12.58
N ASP A 34 -8.41 -4.11 -13.85
CA ASP A 34 -7.33 -3.55 -14.68
C ASP A 34 -6.75 -2.26 -14.10
N GLU A 35 -7.61 -1.44 -13.50
CA GLU A 35 -7.26 -0.16 -12.92
C GLU A 35 -6.49 -0.34 -11.60
N ILE A 36 -6.91 -1.31 -10.78
CA ILE A 36 -6.20 -1.71 -9.56
C ILE A 36 -4.79 -2.22 -9.91
N GLU A 37 -4.67 -3.01 -10.97
CA GLU A 37 -3.39 -3.55 -11.43
C GLU A 37 -2.47 -2.47 -11.97
N LEU A 38 -2.98 -1.55 -12.79
CA LEU A 38 -2.23 -0.38 -13.28
C LEU A 38 -1.74 0.49 -12.12
N THR A 39 -2.62 0.79 -11.16
CA THR A 39 -2.29 1.57 -9.95
C THR A 39 -1.16 0.91 -9.17
N ARG A 40 -1.24 -0.41 -8.95
CA ARG A 40 -0.20 -1.18 -8.26
C ARG A 40 1.12 -1.11 -9.02
N ALA A 41 1.11 -1.24 -10.35
CA ALA A 41 2.31 -1.16 -11.18
C ALA A 41 2.98 0.23 -11.04
N ILE A 42 2.19 1.30 -11.11
CA ILE A 42 2.67 2.68 -10.93
C ILE A 42 3.32 2.86 -9.55
N ILE A 43 2.63 2.42 -8.49
CA ILE A 43 3.15 2.49 -7.11
C ILE A 43 4.49 1.75 -7.00
N LYS A 44 4.60 0.54 -7.56
CA LYS A 44 5.85 -0.25 -7.52
C LYS A 44 7.01 0.48 -8.20
N VAL A 45 6.78 1.08 -9.37
CA VAL A 45 7.80 1.84 -10.11
C VAL A 45 8.24 3.06 -9.30
N GLN A 46 7.29 3.87 -8.83
CA GLN A 46 7.58 5.09 -8.07
C GLN A 46 8.30 4.78 -6.76
N LYS A 47 7.88 3.72 -6.06
CA LYS A 47 8.53 3.23 -4.85
C LYS A 47 9.99 2.86 -5.11
N LYS A 48 10.26 2.09 -6.16
CA LYS A 48 11.63 1.71 -6.56
C LYS A 48 12.51 2.95 -6.82
N GLN A 49 11.98 3.94 -7.54
CA GLN A 49 12.67 5.20 -7.82
C GLN A 49 12.97 5.99 -6.54
N LEU A 50 12.00 6.09 -5.62
CA LEU A 50 12.18 6.80 -4.36
C LEU A 50 13.23 6.13 -3.47
N ILE A 51 13.20 4.82 -3.36
CA ILE A 51 14.21 4.06 -2.60
C ILE A 51 15.59 4.29 -3.21
N ALA A 52 15.73 4.11 -4.53
CA ALA A 52 16.99 4.31 -5.23
C ALA A 52 17.58 5.71 -4.99
N LYS A 53 16.73 6.74 -5.01
CA LYS A 53 17.15 8.14 -4.83
C LYS A 53 17.55 8.50 -3.40
N ASN A 54 16.96 7.87 -2.39
CA ASN A 54 17.08 8.33 -1.00
C ASN A 54 17.98 7.44 -0.11
N MET A 55 18.33 6.25 -0.57
CA MET A 55 19.05 5.29 0.28
C MET A 55 20.56 5.49 0.35
N ASN A 56 21.17 6.19 -0.62
CA ASN A 56 22.61 6.44 -0.68
C ASN A 56 23.45 5.16 -0.52
N PHE A 57 23.16 4.16 -1.36
CA PHE A 57 23.87 2.88 -1.36
C PHE A 57 25.29 3.03 -1.92
N THR A 58 26.23 2.25 -1.38
CA THR A 58 27.46 1.91 -2.10
C THR A 58 27.12 0.91 -3.23
N PRO A 59 28.00 0.74 -4.24
CA PRO A 59 27.76 -0.24 -5.30
C PRO A 59 27.48 -1.67 -4.76
N SER A 60 28.24 -2.13 -3.76
CA SER A 60 28.09 -3.47 -3.17
C SER A 60 26.79 -3.62 -2.37
N GLU A 61 26.41 -2.61 -1.59
CA GLU A 61 25.14 -2.60 -0.85
C GLU A 61 23.93 -2.62 -1.80
N LYS A 62 24.00 -1.86 -2.90
CA LYS A 62 22.91 -1.72 -3.87
C LYS A 62 22.50 -3.06 -4.45
N GLU A 63 23.47 -3.86 -4.88
CA GLU A 63 23.21 -5.18 -5.47
C GLU A 63 22.52 -6.12 -4.47
N LYS A 64 23.10 -6.26 -3.27
CA LYS A 64 22.55 -7.09 -2.19
C LYS A 64 21.14 -6.63 -1.80
N PHE A 65 20.95 -5.32 -1.65
CA PHE A 65 19.67 -4.72 -1.30
C PHE A 65 18.60 -5.06 -2.33
N TRP A 66 18.86 -4.85 -3.63
CA TRP A 66 17.84 -5.09 -4.65
C TRP A 66 17.46 -6.56 -4.79
N LYS A 67 18.36 -7.49 -4.46
CA LYS A 67 18.04 -8.92 -4.40
C LYS A 67 17.03 -9.19 -3.28
N LEU A 68 17.33 -8.77 -2.05
CA LEU A 68 16.44 -8.99 -0.89
C LEU A 68 15.14 -8.17 -0.99
N TYR A 69 15.20 -6.98 -1.60
CA TYR A 69 14.03 -6.14 -1.83
C TYR A 69 12.98 -6.82 -2.72
N ARG A 70 13.38 -7.59 -3.73
CA ARG A 70 12.43 -8.34 -4.58
C ARG A 70 11.65 -9.35 -3.74
N GLU A 71 12.36 -10.18 -2.98
CA GLU A 71 11.73 -11.16 -2.06
C GLU A 71 10.78 -10.47 -1.08
N TYR A 72 11.19 -9.32 -0.52
CA TYR A 72 10.33 -8.53 0.36
C TYR A 72 9.07 -8.03 -0.35
N GLN A 73 9.19 -7.51 -1.58
CA GLN A 73 8.03 -7.04 -2.35
C GLN A 73 7.09 -8.19 -2.72
N ASP A 74 7.61 -9.36 -3.08
CA ASP A 74 6.77 -10.52 -3.43
C ASP A 74 5.91 -10.94 -2.22
N GLN A 75 6.48 -10.94 -1.02
CA GLN A 75 5.74 -11.20 0.23
C GLN A 75 4.69 -10.13 0.51
N LEU A 76 5.03 -8.85 0.30
CA LEU A 76 4.06 -7.76 0.45
C LEU A 76 2.95 -7.82 -0.59
N ASP A 77 3.23 -8.24 -1.82
CA ASP A 77 2.26 -8.32 -2.90
C ASP A 77 1.17 -9.35 -2.57
N PHE A 78 1.55 -10.50 -2.02
CA PHE A 78 0.59 -11.48 -1.50
C PHE A 78 -0.33 -10.87 -0.43
N ILE A 79 0.24 -10.17 0.54
CA ILE A 79 -0.50 -9.51 1.63
C ILE A 79 -1.40 -8.38 1.10
N ASN A 80 -0.94 -7.62 0.10
CA ASN A 80 -1.71 -6.57 -0.55
C ASN A 80 -2.86 -7.16 -1.38
N GLY A 81 -2.68 -8.32 -2.00
CA GLY A 81 -3.74 -9.06 -2.69
C GLY A 81 -4.88 -9.42 -1.74
N ARG A 82 -4.56 -9.97 -0.57
CA ARG A 82 -5.55 -10.25 0.50
C ARG A 82 -6.27 -8.99 0.97
N ARG A 83 -5.54 -7.87 1.13
CA ARG A 83 -6.12 -6.58 1.50
C ARG A 83 -7.16 -6.12 0.49
N VAL A 84 -6.83 -6.17 -0.81
CA VAL A 84 -7.76 -5.76 -1.86
C VAL A 84 -8.99 -6.66 -1.86
N LYS A 85 -8.83 -7.98 -1.75
CA LYS A 85 -9.96 -8.89 -1.65
C LYS A 85 -10.90 -8.53 -0.49
N LEU A 86 -10.37 -8.21 0.69
CA LEU A 86 -11.20 -7.83 1.84
C LEU A 86 -11.98 -6.52 1.59
N ILE A 87 -11.39 -5.57 0.88
CA ILE A 87 -12.03 -4.29 0.53
C ILE A 87 -13.10 -4.51 -0.55
N THR A 88 -12.83 -5.32 -1.57
CA THR A 88 -13.81 -5.62 -2.62
C THR A 88 -14.96 -6.45 -2.08
N ASP A 89 -14.68 -7.48 -1.25
CA ASP A 89 -15.72 -8.28 -0.57
C ASP A 89 -16.65 -7.40 0.27
N PHE A 90 -16.11 -6.35 0.89
CA PHE A 90 -16.88 -5.36 1.65
C PHE A 90 -17.73 -4.46 0.74
N ALA A 91 -17.13 -3.91 -0.32
CA ALA A 91 -17.83 -3.09 -1.30
C ALA A 91 -19.00 -3.84 -1.96
N ASP A 92 -18.77 -5.09 -2.38
CA ASP A 92 -19.79 -5.96 -2.96
C ASP A 92 -20.90 -6.28 -1.96
N ALA A 93 -20.55 -6.49 -0.68
CA ALA A 93 -21.54 -6.74 0.35
C ALA A 93 -22.47 -5.52 0.55
N LEU A 94 -21.91 -4.31 0.55
CA LEU A 94 -22.69 -3.07 0.64
C LEU A 94 -23.56 -2.87 -0.61
N LYS A 95 -22.98 -2.99 -1.81
CA LYS A 95 -23.69 -2.82 -3.09
C LYS A 95 -24.90 -3.74 -3.19
N ASN A 96 -24.74 -4.99 -2.75
CA ASN A 96 -25.78 -6.01 -2.81
C ASN A 96 -26.67 -6.07 -1.55
N LYS A 97 -26.53 -5.11 -0.62
CA LYS A 97 -27.27 -5.07 0.66
C LYS A 97 -27.23 -6.42 1.42
N SER A 98 -26.07 -7.07 1.37
CA SER A 98 -25.83 -8.43 1.89
C SER A 98 -24.80 -8.47 3.02
N LEU A 99 -24.51 -7.31 3.63
CA LEU A 99 -23.60 -7.20 4.74
C LEU A 99 -24.33 -7.53 6.05
N SER A 100 -24.22 -8.78 6.52
CA SER A 100 -24.65 -9.19 7.86
C SER A 100 -23.58 -8.90 8.92
N ASP A 101 -23.97 -8.89 10.19
CA ASP A 101 -23.06 -8.75 11.34
C ASP A 101 -21.91 -9.77 11.29
N GLU A 102 -22.23 -11.04 11.00
CA GLU A 102 -21.24 -12.10 10.86
C GLU A 102 -20.24 -11.80 9.74
N LYS A 103 -20.73 -11.34 8.58
CA LYS A 103 -19.88 -11.00 7.43
C LYS A 103 -19.02 -9.78 7.74
N ALA A 104 -19.56 -8.76 8.40
CA ALA A 104 -18.82 -7.57 8.84
C ALA A 104 -17.69 -7.96 9.80
N LEU A 105 -17.98 -8.79 10.82
CA LEU A 105 -16.97 -9.29 11.76
C LEU A 105 -15.90 -10.14 11.06
N LYS A 106 -16.28 -10.98 10.10
CA LYS A 106 -15.33 -11.78 9.31
C LYS A 106 -14.36 -10.89 8.52
N ILE A 107 -14.86 -9.84 7.86
CA ILE A 107 -14.04 -8.88 7.12
C ILE A 107 -13.11 -8.10 8.07
N LEU A 108 -13.62 -7.64 9.21
CA LEU A 108 -12.83 -6.96 10.25
C LEU A 108 -11.68 -7.86 10.73
N ASN A 109 -11.98 -9.10 11.13
CA ASN A 109 -10.99 -10.06 11.59
C ASN A 109 -9.95 -10.38 10.52
N GLY A 110 -10.38 -10.55 9.26
CA GLY A 110 -9.49 -10.70 8.12
C GLY A 110 -8.55 -9.51 7.93
N SER A 111 -9.07 -8.28 8.06
CA SER A 111 -8.29 -7.04 7.96
C SER A 111 -7.24 -6.94 9.07
N LEU A 112 -7.62 -7.21 10.32
CA LEU A 112 -6.69 -7.22 11.46
C LEU A 112 -5.62 -8.30 11.32
N HIS A 113 -6.00 -9.50 10.87
CA HIS A 113 -5.05 -10.56 10.58
C HIS A 113 -4.07 -10.15 9.47
N ASN A 114 -4.55 -9.53 8.39
CA ASN A 114 -3.70 -9.07 7.31
C ASN A 114 -2.70 -7.98 7.76
N LYS A 115 -3.12 -7.07 8.64
CA LYS A 115 -2.24 -6.08 9.29
C LYS A 115 -1.15 -6.75 10.13
N ARG A 116 -1.52 -7.76 10.93
CA ARG A 116 -0.57 -8.54 11.74
C ARG A 116 0.46 -9.24 10.87
N LEU A 117 0.01 -9.90 9.79
CA LEU A 117 0.90 -10.57 8.84
C LEU A 117 1.88 -9.57 8.21
N ARG A 118 1.40 -8.40 7.77
CA ARG A 118 2.27 -7.34 7.24
C ARG A 118 3.35 -6.92 8.23
N LEU A 119 2.97 -6.70 9.50
CA LEU A 119 3.93 -6.29 10.53
C LEU A 119 4.98 -7.38 10.77
N SER A 120 4.55 -8.64 10.89
CA SER A 120 5.45 -9.77 11.08
C SER A 120 6.42 -9.94 9.90
N THR A 121 5.93 -9.81 8.66
CA THR A 121 6.80 -9.81 7.47
C THR A 121 7.81 -8.68 7.53
N LYS A 122 7.38 -7.45 7.86
CA LYS A 122 8.31 -6.31 8.01
C LYS A 122 9.40 -6.61 9.04
N GLN A 123 9.03 -7.15 10.21
CA GLN A 123 10.00 -7.50 11.26
C GLN A 123 11.01 -8.54 10.78
N SER A 124 10.57 -9.64 10.17
CA SER A 124 11.47 -10.66 9.62
C SER A 124 12.45 -10.09 8.58
N PHE A 125 11.98 -9.16 7.74
CA PHE A 125 12.86 -8.52 6.76
C PHE A 125 13.78 -7.44 7.36
N VAL A 126 13.43 -6.81 8.49
CA VAL A 126 14.38 -5.95 9.22
C VAL A 126 15.64 -6.73 9.55
N ASP A 127 15.50 -7.94 10.11
CA ASP A 127 16.63 -8.79 10.48
C ASP A 127 17.48 -9.16 9.25
N LYS A 128 16.83 -9.62 8.17
CA LYS A 128 17.52 -9.93 6.90
C LYS A 128 18.23 -8.71 6.29
N PHE A 129 17.64 -7.52 6.37
CA PHE A 129 18.27 -6.30 5.84
C PHE A 129 19.45 -5.85 6.70
N GLN A 130 19.47 -6.13 8.00
CA GLN A 130 20.60 -5.81 8.89
C GLN A 130 21.85 -6.63 8.55
N GLU A 131 21.69 -7.83 8.00
CA GLU A 131 22.82 -8.65 7.54
C GLU A 131 23.57 -8.02 6.35
N ILE A 132 22.90 -7.17 5.57
CA ILE A 132 23.45 -6.60 4.33
C ILE A 132 23.61 -5.09 4.34
N LEU A 133 23.07 -4.40 5.34
CA LEU A 133 23.11 -2.94 5.46
C LEU A 133 23.35 -2.48 6.91
N PRO A 134 24.05 -1.36 7.11
CA PRO A 134 24.12 -0.70 8.42
C PRO A 134 22.72 -0.33 8.94
N GLY A 135 22.51 -0.46 10.26
CA GLY A 135 21.20 -0.24 10.89
C GLY A 135 20.54 1.11 10.56
N LYS A 136 21.33 2.20 10.40
CA LYS A 136 20.81 3.51 9.98
C LYS A 136 20.17 3.46 8.58
N LYS A 137 20.73 2.70 7.64
CA LYS A 137 20.18 2.52 6.30
C LYS A 137 18.95 1.63 6.33
N VAL A 138 18.95 0.55 7.14
CA VAL A 138 17.74 -0.27 7.36
C VAL A 138 16.58 0.58 7.89
N ALA A 139 16.82 1.38 8.94
CA ALA A 139 15.81 2.28 9.49
C ALA A 139 15.31 3.29 8.45
N ARG A 140 16.21 3.89 7.65
CA ARG A 140 15.84 4.79 6.56
C ARG A 140 14.95 4.13 5.51
N PHE A 141 15.27 2.90 5.11
CA PHE A 141 14.44 2.15 4.18
C PHE A 141 13.02 1.96 4.71
N PHE A 142 12.87 1.47 5.94
CA PHE A 142 11.54 1.27 6.52
C PHE A 142 10.80 2.58 6.82
N GLN A 143 11.50 3.69 7.08
CA GLN A 143 10.88 5.01 7.12
C GLN A 143 10.30 5.43 5.76
N LEU A 144 10.98 5.13 4.64
CA LEU A 144 10.44 5.38 3.30
C LEU A 144 9.22 4.50 3.03
N GLU A 145 9.28 3.21 3.36
CA GLU A 145 8.13 2.28 3.27
C GLU A 145 6.92 2.81 4.04
N ASN A 146 7.12 3.24 5.29
CA ASN A 146 6.04 3.70 6.15
C ASN A 146 5.40 5.00 5.63
N LYS A 147 6.17 5.90 5.02
CA LYS A 147 5.62 7.11 4.39
C LYS A 147 4.73 6.76 3.19
N LEU A 148 5.11 5.79 2.38
CA LEU A 148 4.29 5.31 1.25
C LEU A 148 3.02 4.62 1.75
N ASP A 149 3.15 3.73 2.74
CA ASP A 149 2.01 3.05 3.36
C ASP A 149 1.02 4.05 3.96
N ALA A 150 1.50 5.13 4.58
CA ALA A 150 0.64 6.17 5.15
C ALA A 150 -0.23 6.87 4.09
N ILE A 151 0.34 7.18 2.92
CA ILE A 151 -0.41 7.80 1.81
C ILE A 151 -1.49 6.84 1.30
N ILE A 152 -1.12 5.57 1.06
CA ILE A 152 -2.08 4.54 0.60
C ILE A 152 -3.20 4.33 1.63
N ASN A 153 -2.86 4.29 2.92
CA ASN A 153 -3.83 4.10 3.99
C ASN A 153 -4.78 5.29 4.12
N PHE A 154 -4.28 6.51 3.95
CA PHE A 154 -5.11 7.71 3.94
C PHE A 154 -6.12 7.66 2.79
N GLU A 155 -5.67 7.31 1.59
CA GLU A 155 -6.55 7.23 0.42
C GLU A 155 -7.63 6.17 0.60
N LEU A 156 -7.27 4.98 1.08
CA LEU A 156 -8.24 3.92 1.36
C LEU A 156 -9.21 4.30 2.47
N ALA A 157 -8.77 5.00 3.51
CA ALA A 157 -9.65 5.46 4.59
C ALA A 157 -10.70 6.48 4.11
N ARG A 158 -10.40 7.27 3.08
CA ARG A 158 -11.36 8.19 2.46
C ARG A 158 -12.43 7.49 1.63
N GLN A 159 -12.06 6.39 0.97
CA GLN A 159 -12.94 5.68 0.04
C GLN A 159 -13.80 4.60 0.70
N ILE A 160 -13.31 3.98 1.78
CA ILE A 160 -14.04 2.90 2.47
C ILE A 160 -15.10 3.54 3.39
N PRO A 161 -16.40 3.33 3.12
CA PRO A 161 -17.47 3.86 3.97
C PRO A 161 -17.57 3.12 5.31
N LEU A 162 -18.22 3.75 6.29
CA LEU A 162 -18.60 3.10 7.54
C LEU A 162 -19.73 2.10 7.32
N VAL A 163 -19.77 1.05 8.13
CA VAL A 163 -20.95 0.19 8.28
C VAL A 163 -22.07 1.00 8.92
N GLN A 164 -23.31 0.81 8.44
CA GLN A 164 -24.52 1.45 8.97
C GLN A 164 -25.30 0.47 9.85
#